data_AF-A0A1F5BTG6-F1
#
_entry.id   AF-A0A1F5BTG6-F1
#
_cell.length_a   1.000
_cell.length_b   1.000
_cell.length_c   1.000
_cell.angle_alpha   90.00
_cell.angle_beta   90.00
_cell.angle_gamma   90.00
#
_symmetry.space_group_name_H-M   'P 1'
#
loop_
_entity.id
_entity.type
_entity.pdbx_description
1 polymer ?
#
loop_
_entity_poly.entity_id
_entity_poly.type
_entity_poly.pdbx_seq_one_letter_code
_entity_poly.pdbx_strand_id
1 'polypeptide(L)'
;MHMVYWQERTFISNNLIMRIIKSIAIATLFVPLLVFGQGPSTILPNAGLTPDSAWYFFDKLGEAMRDLFTFNKEAKARLQIVFAAERIAEIKVLLEAKGVAAPGLAVAEGRLQEHLTRAAGVLDAEKAKGKDVRALAKSLNEDFDASKSALEDVFKEKKRVLEQQEKEVKAKIVAAREINDTAQVAALETQLAALKAEKKELEKKEDEQESAFEDDEEKLERTMEKKDEAEKMISEAEAKKQEFTDEAAAKGFALPADAFKQFDQHLAQAKELFAKENYKGAALQARQAKKALEQEGDALERLSDEKEEAEEAKGAEDVERDIQKEIQERESELMKKQEEPAHDMGNMMPGEMMAETIMNVNGQNFSFAPSEIRVKKGEKVKVNFANAGGWPHDFVIDELNVRTPQVTVGESASVEFIADKAGTFEYYCSVGQHRQNGMKGKLIVSE
;
A
#
# COMPACT_ATOMS: atom_id res chain seq x y z
N MET A 1 25.36 19.02 118.59
CA MET A 1 25.31 17.74 119.31
C MET A 1 25.34 16.63 118.25
N HIS A 2 26.33 15.75 118.33
CA HIS A 2 26.72 14.72 117.36
C HIS A 2 25.67 13.61 117.11
N MET A 3 25.62 13.05 115.89
CA MET A 3 26.03 11.67 115.51
C MET A 3 25.33 11.22 114.19
N VAL A 4 26.06 10.97 113.08
CA VAL A 4 26.52 9.67 112.47
C VAL A 4 25.36 8.71 112.09
N TYR A 5 25.15 8.13 110.89
CA TYR A 5 25.93 7.40 109.85
C TYR A 5 25.13 7.43 108.51
N TRP A 6 25.69 7.69 107.32
CA TRP A 6 26.30 6.80 106.29
C TRP A 6 25.60 5.46 105.94
N GLN A 7 25.22 5.33 104.65
CA GLN A 7 25.49 4.22 103.71
C GLN A 7 24.29 3.49 103.00
N GLU A 8 24.32 3.62 101.66
CA GLU A 8 23.90 2.74 100.54
C GLU A 8 22.78 1.68 100.69
N ARG A 9 21.82 1.70 99.75
CA ARG A 9 21.65 0.58 98.81
C ARG A 9 20.83 0.93 97.57
N THR A 10 21.45 0.64 96.45
CA THR A 10 20.93 0.48 95.09
C THR A 10 19.96 -0.70 94.94
N PHE A 11 19.15 -0.64 93.89
CA PHE A 11 18.68 -1.73 93.00
C PHE A 11 17.27 -2.32 93.20
N ILE A 12 16.60 -2.51 92.04
CA ILE A 12 15.36 -3.26 91.72
C ILE A 12 14.05 -2.45 91.94
N SER A 13 13.29 -2.01 90.92
CA SER A 13 12.83 -2.74 89.72
C SER A 13 12.72 -1.87 88.45
N ASN A 14 13.71 -2.01 87.57
CA ASN A 14 13.50 -1.89 86.13
C ASN A 14 12.69 -3.12 85.70
N ASN A 15 11.39 -3.01 85.41
CA ASN A 15 10.71 -3.96 84.48
C ASN A 15 9.27 -3.64 84.06
N LEU A 16 8.67 -2.49 84.45
CA LEU A 16 7.27 -2.21 84.07
C LEU A 16 7.08 -1.05 83.08
N ILE A 17 8.00 -0.09 83.00
CA ILE A 17 7.85 1.08 82.09
C ILE A 17 8.55 0.85 80.74
N MET A 18 9.37 -0.20 80.61
CA MET A 18 10.13 -0.51 79.40
C MET A 18 9.47 -1.55 78.46
N ARG A 19 8.19 -1.89 78.68
CA ARG A 19 7.41 -2.84 77.84
C ARG A 19 6.30 -2.19 77.00
N ILE A 20 6.10 -0.87 77.08
CA ILE A 20 5.15 -0.13 76.21
C ILE A 20 5.87 0.73 75.14
N ILE A 21 7.21 0.85 75.22
CA ILE A 21 8.04 1.56 74.22
C ILE A 21 8.73 0.58 73.23
N LYS A 22 8.38 -0.72 73.28
CA LYS A 22 8.84 -1.74 72.32
C LYS A 22 7.78 -2.12 71.26
N SER A 23 6.89 -1.20 70.93
CA SER A 23 6.22 -1.17 69.62
C SER A 23 7.06 -0.25 68.73
N ILE A 24 8.22 -0.78 68.37
CA ILE A 24 9.28 -0.07 67.64
C ILE A 24 8.71 0.38 66.30
N ALA A 25 8.75 1.69 66.10
CA ALA A 25 8.65 2.34 64.81
C ALA A 25 9.61 1.65 63.83
N ILE A 26 9.06 0.83 62.95
CA ILE A 26 9.68 0.51 61.65
C ILE A 26 8.86 1.23 60.59
N ALA A 27 8.78 2.55 60.76
CA ALA A 27 8.64 3.49 59.67
C ALA A 27 10.05 4.04 59.36
N THR A 28 11.03 3.16 59.19
CA THR A 28 12.24 3.55 58.47
C THR A 28 11.84 3.64 57.01
N LEU A 29 11.61 4.88 56.60
CA LEU A 29 11.78 5.37 55.24
C LEU A 29 13.09 4.81 54.69
N PHE A 30 13.04 3.60 54.12
CA PHE A 30 14.14 3.03 53.37
C PHE A 30 13.98 3.62 51.97
N VAL A 31 14.54 4.81 51.77
CA VAL A 31 14.86 5.31 50.44
C VAL A 31 16.30 4.90 50.21
N PRO A 32 16.59 3.72 49.63
CA PRO A 32 17.87 3.59 48.96
C PRO A 32 17.79 4.55 47.76
N LEU A 33 18.62 5.60 47.77
CA LEU A 33 18.96 6.31 46.54
C LEU A 33 19.66 5.29 45.63
N LEU A 34 18.88 4.58 44.82
CA LEU A 34 19.38 3.80 43.72
C LEU A 34 19.38 4.69 42.51
N VAL A 35 20.58 5.14 42.12
CA VAL A 35 20.81 5.73 40.81
C VAL A 35 20.78 4.59 39.81
N PHE A 36 19.63 4.39 39.16
CA PHE A 36 19.50 3.47 38.04
C PHE A 36 19.84 4.19 36.73
N GLY A 37 20.48 3.46 35.82
CA GLY A 37 20.95 3.95 34.54
C GLY A 37 19.80 4.51 33.71
N GLN A 38 20.01 5.72 33.19
CA GLN A 38 19.10 6.35 32.24
C GLN A 38 19.11 5.51 30.95
N GLY A 39 18.09 4.67 30.77
CA GLY A 39 17.65 4.31 29.43
C GLY A 39 17.29 5.58 28.64
N PRO A 40 17.17 5.52 27.31
CA PRO A 40 16.74 6.68 26.52
C PRO A 40 15.39 7.14 27.05
N SER A 41 15.41 8.15 27.91
CA SER A 41 14.22 8.69 28.56
C SER A 41 13.79 9.82 27.66
N THR A 42 12.57 9.75 27.14
CA THR A 42 11.88 10.93 26.64
C THR A 42 11.92 11.97 27.76
N ILE A 43 12.54 13.13 27.49
CA ILE A 43 12.72 14.16 28.53
C ILE A 43 11.34 14.79 28.76
N LEU A 44 10.64 14.30 29.77
CA LEU A 44 9.38 14.89 30.23
C LEU A 44 9.62 16.33 30.73
N PRO A 45 8.64 17.24 30.54
CA PRO A 45 8.70 18.56 31.13
C PRO A 45 8.61 18.48 32.66
N ASN A 46 8.81 19.63 33.33
CA ASN A 46 8.63 19.70 34.77
C ASN A 46 7.14 19.49 35.13
N ALA A 47 6.89 18.59 36.08
CA ALA A 47 5.54 18.27 36.58
C ALA A 47 4.83 19.43 37.29
N GLY A 48 5.54 20.52 37.65
CA GLY A 48 4.94 21.66 38.32
C GLY A 48 4.33 21.30 39.68
N LEU A 49 3.15 21.84 39.97
CA LEU A 49 2.39 21.46 41.16
C LEU A 49 1.53 20.24 40.80
N THR A 50 1.71 19.12 41.50
CA THR A 50 0.86 17.93 41.29
C THR A 50 -0.54 18.11 41.89
N PRO A 51 -1.55 17.34 41.46
CA PRO A 51 -2.90 17.35 42.01
C PRO A 51 -3.01 17.09 43.53
N ASP A 52 -2.01 16.45 44.13
CA ASP A 52 -1.92 16.25 45.59
C ASP A 52 -1.60 17.55 46.36
N SER A 53 -1.19 18.62 45.68
CA SER A 53 -0.87 19.90 46.29
C SER A 53 -2.14 20.72 46.57
N ALA A 54 -2.25 21.29 47.78
CA ALA A 54 -3.31 22.24 48.12
C ALA A 54 -3.32 23.48 47.20
N TRP A 55 -2.20 23.75 46.53
CA TRP A 55 -1.99 24.88 45.63
C TRP A 55 -2.17 24.52 44.15
N TYR A 56 -2.62 23.29 43.85
CA TYR A 56 -2.81 22.81 42.47
C TYR A 56 -3.74 23.70 41.63
N PHE A 57 -4.64 24.44 42.26
CA PHE A 57 -5.49 25.39 41.54
C PHE A 57 -4.70 26.50 40.82
N PHE A 58 -3.49 26.85 41.27
CA PHE A 58 -2.65 27.81 40.57
C PHE A 58 -2.12 27.27 39.25
N ASP A 59 -1.85 25.95 39.20
CA ASP A 59 -1.47 25.27 37.97
C ASP A 59 -2.62 25.36 36.95
N LYS A 60 -3.82 24.94 37.38
CA LYS A 60 -5.06 25.03 36.58
C LYS A 60 -5.36 26.46 36.11
N LEU A 61 -5.15 27.44 36.98
CA LEU A 61 -5.33 28.85 36.62
C LEU A 61 -4.30 29.29 35.57
N GLY A 62 -3.04 28.89 35.74
CA GLY A 62 -1.96 29.19 34.80
C GLY A 62 -2.26 28.62 33.41
N GLU A 63 -2.71 27.37 33.33
CA GLU A 63 -3.11 26.73 32.08
C GLU A 63 -4.31 27.43 31.44
N ALA A 64 -5.35 27.73 32.23
CA ALA A 64 -6.52 28.46 31.74
C ALA A 64 -6.14 29.83 31.17
N MET A 65 -5.20 30.52 31.82
CA MET A 65 -4.68 31.80 31.33
C MET A 65 -3.89 31.63 30.03
N ARG A 66 -2.95 30.68 29.96
CA ARG A 66 -2.20 30.38 28.73
C ARG A 66 -3.14 30.01 27.59
N ASP A 67 -4.14 29.18 27.85
CA ASP A 67 -5.14 28.76 26.86
C ASP A 67 -6.02 29.93 26.40
N LEU A 68 -6.40 30.83 27.31
CA LEU A 68 -7.20 32.03 27.00
C LEU A 68 -6.45 33.01 26.08
N PHE A 69 -5.16 33.22 26.31
CA PHE A 69 -4.32 34.12 25.50
C PHE A 69 -3.74 33.45 24.25
N THR A 70 -3.94 32.14 24.07
CA THR A 70 -3.54 31.44 22.85
C THR A 70 -4.67 31.50 21.82
N PHE A 71 -4.65 32.59 21.04
CA PHE A 71 -5.69 32.90 20.05
C PHE A 71 -5.59 32.05 18.78
N ASN A 72 -4.36 31.72 18.35
CA ASN A 72 -4.15 30.88 17.18
C ASN A 72 -4.55 29.43 17.51
N LYS A 73 -5.43 28.84 16.70
CA LYS A 73 -6.00 27.52 16.95
C LYS A 73 -4.99 26.38 16.79
N GLU A 74 -4.07 26.49 15.83
CA GLU A 74 -2.96 25.54 15.70
C GLU A 74 -2.07 25.55 16.95
N ALA A 75 -1.67 26.76 17.38
CA ALA A 75 -0.91 26.95 18.61
C ALA A 75 -1.70 26.46 19.84
N LYS A 76 -3.02 26.59 19.83
CA LYS A 76 -3.90 26.11 20.90
C LYS A 76 -3.93 24.58 20.95
N ALA A 77 -4.00 23.89 19.81
CA ALA A 77 -3.92 22.43 19.76
C ALA A 77 -2.58 21.93 20.31
N ARG A 78 -1.47 22.53 19.88
CA ARG A 78 -0.12 22.22 20.39
C ARG A 78 0.03 22.52 21.87
N LEU A 79 -0.59 23.60 22.36
CA LEU A 79 -0.58 23.92 23.79
C LEU A 79 -1.27 22.82 24.62
N GLN A 80 -2.33 22.20 24.10
CA GLN A 80 -2.97 21.07 24.78
C GLN A 80 -2.02 19.85 24.88
N ILE A 81 -1.22 19.58 23.84
CA ILE A 81 -0.17 18.55 23.89
C ILE A 81 0.88 18.87 24.97
N VAL A 82 1.29 20.13 25.08
CA VAL A 82 2.24 20.54 26.13
C VAL A 82 1.66 20.27 27.52
N PHE A 83 0.38 20.59 27.75
CA PHE A 83 -0.28 20.26 29.01
C PHE A 83 -0.42 18.75 29.23
N ALA A 84 -0.68 17.97 28.18
CA ALA A 84 -0.68 16.50 28.26
C ALA A 84 0.69 15.97 28.73
N ALA A 85 1.79 16.48 28.18
CA ALA A 85 3.13 16.13 28.62
C ALA A 85 3.41 16.53 30.10
N GLU A 86 2.90 17.68 30.55
CA GLU A 86 2.94 18.07 31.97
C GLU A 86 2.15 17.10 32.86
N ARG A 87 0.97 16.62 32.41
CA ARG A 87 0.19 15.60 33.13
C ARG A 87 0.91 14.25 33.21
N ILE A 88 1.60 13.82 32.16
CA ILE A 88 2.43 12.60 32.21
C ILE A 88 3.55 12.75 33.26
N ALA A 89 4.17 13.94 33.35
CA ALA A 89 5.16 14.23 34.38
C ALA A 89 4.55 14.20 35.80
N GLU A 90 3.32 14.69 35.99
CA GLU A 90 2.61 14.55 37.28
C GLU A 90 2.31 13.10 37.63
N ILE A 91 1.81 12.30 36.67
CA ILE A 91 1.55 10.87 36.84
C ILE A 91 2.81 10.16 37.31
N LYS A 92 3.95 10.44 36.66
CA LYS A 92 5.25 9.92 37.08
C LYS A 92 5.57 10.25 38.54
N VAL A 93 5.52 11.53 38.91
CA VAL A 93 5.83 11.98 40.29
C VAL A 93 4.89 11.34 41.32
N LEU A 94 3.60 11.21 41.01
CA LEU A 94 2.61 10.60 41.90
C LEU A 94 2.85 9.10 42.07
N LEU A 95 3.14 8.38 40.99
CA LEU A 95 3.46 6.95 41.03
C LEU A 95 4.76 6.68 41.77
N GLU A 96 5.79 7.51 41.59
CA GLU A 96 7.06 7.41 42.31
C GLU A 96 6.88 7.68 43.82
N ALA A 97 6.10 8.70 44.19
CA ALA A 97 5.96 9.11 45.58
C ALA A 97 4.98 8.23 46.39
N LYS A 98 3.86 7.83 45.79
CA LYS A 98 2.71 7.22 46.50
C LYS A 98 2.08 6.02 45.79
N GLY A 99 2.58 5.65 44.60
CA GLY A 99 2.08 4.50 43.85
C GLY A 99 0.67 4.71 43.29
N VAL A 100 0.02 3.60 42.93
CA VAL A 100 -1.32 3.60 42.29
C VAL A 100 -2.44 4.15 43.17
N ALA A 101 -2.21 4.22 44.48
CA ALA A 101 -3.16 4.75 45.46
C ALA A 101 -3.00 6.26 45.72
N ALA A 102 -2.13 6.94 44.96
CA ALA A 102 -1.95 8.38 45.10
C ALA A 102 -3.29 9.11 44.83
N PRO A 103 -3.78 9.95 45.77
CA PRO A 103 -5.09 10.60 45.63
C PRO A 103 -5.24 11.42 44.35
N GLY A 104 -4.15 12.06 43.92
CA GLY A 104 -4.09 12.90 42.73
C GLY A 104 -3.90 12.16 41.41
N LEU A 105 -3.65 10.84 41.41
CA LEU A 105 -3.33 10.08 40.19
C LEU A 105 -4.50 10.07 39.21
N ALA A 106 -5.70 9.76 39.68
CA ALA A 106 -6.91 9.77 38.87
C ALA A 106 -7.21 11.17 38.29
N VAL A 107 -6.82 12.23 39.00
CA VAL A 107 -6.97 13.61 38.52
C VAL A 107 -5.98 13.90 37.40
N ALA A 108 -4.72 13.48 37.54
CA ALA A 108 -3.71 13.66 36.50
C ALA A 108 -4.06 12.85 35.23
N GLU A 109 -4.47 11.59 35.38
CA GLU A 109 -4.93 10.72 34.29
C GLU A 109 -6.15 11.31 33.55
N GLY A 110 -7.18 11.72 34.29
CA GLY A 110 -8.38 12.32 33.68
C GLY A 110 -8.08 13.61 32.93
N ARG A 111 -7.15 14.43 33.44
CA ARG A 111 -6.72 15.66 32.77
C ARG A 111 -5.85 15.40 31.55
N LEU A 112 -5.01 14.37 31.58
CA LEU A 112 -4.23 13.94 30.42
C LEU A 112 -5.20 13.67 29.25
N GLN A 113 -6.19 12.81 29.49
CA GLN A 113 -7.22 12.50 28.50
C GLN A 113 -7.97 13.76 28.04
N GLU A 114 -8.35 14.65 28.97
CA GLU A 114 -9.03 15.89 28.63
C GLU A 114 -8.22 16.78 27.68
N HIS A 115 -6.90 16.87 27.86
CA HIS A 115 -6.01 17.64 27.00
C HIS A 115 -5.85 16.98 25.62
N LEU A 116 -5.70 15.65 25.55
CA LEU A 116 -5.62 14.90 24.29
C LEU A 116 -6.91 15.06 23.48
N THR A 117 -8.07 14.79 24.08
CA THR A 117 -9.37 14.98 23.43
C THR A 117 -9.58 16.44 22.96
N ARG A 118 -9.10 17.43 23.73
CA ARG A 118 -9.14 18.85 23.30
C ARG A 118 -8.23 19.12 22.11
N ALA A 119 -7.03 18.57 22.07
CA ALA A 119 -6.10 18.72 20.94
C ALA A 119 -6.76 18.18 19.65
N ALA A 120 -7.32 16.97 19.70
CA ALA A 120 -8.07 16.39 18.59
C ALA A 120 -9.32 17.21 18.23
N GLY A 121 -10.05 17.72 19.22
CA GLY A 121 -11.25 18.56 19.00
C GLY A 121 -10.96 19.90 18.32
N VAL A 122 -9.76 20.47 18.49
CA VAL A 122 -9.35 21.67 17.74
C VAL A 122 -9.20 21.36 16.25
N LEU A 123 -8.71 20.17 15.90
CA LEU A 123 -8.62 19.71 14.52
C LEU A 123 -10.00 19.66 13.87
N ASP A 124 -10.98 19.05 14.54
CA ASP A 124 -12.37 18.99 14.09
C ASP A 124 -12.98 20.38 13.88
N ALA A 125 -12.70 21.30 14.80
CA ALA A 125 -13.24 22.66 14.75
C ALA A 125 -12.62 23.53 13.65
N GLU A 126 -11.33 23.36 13.34
CA GLU A 126 -10.68 24.06 12.23
C GLU A 126 -11.06 23.43 10.87
N LYS A 127 -11.22 22.11 10.82
CA LYS A 127 -11.78 21.37 9.69
C LYS A 127 -13.20 21.85 9.35
N ALA A 128 -14.07 21.99 10.35
CA ALA A 128 -15.43 22.51 10.14
C ALA A 128 -15.49 23.92 9.52
N LYS A 129 -14.36 24.65 9.49
CA LYS A 129 -14.23 25.97 8.86
C LYS A 129 -13.56 25.93 7.47
N GLY A 130 -13.28 24.73 6.93
CA GLY A 130 -12.67 24.53 5.62
C GLY A 130 -11.18 24.92 5.56
N LYS A 131 -10.46 24.82 6.68
CA LYS A 131 -9.01 25.08 6.72
C LYS A 131 -8.23 23.80 6.48
N ASP A 132 -7.16 23.88 5.68
CA ASP A 132 -6.27 22.75 5.50
C ASP A 132 -5.54 22.41 6.79
N VAL A 133 -5.82 21.21 7.29
CA VAL A 133 -5.50 20.79 8.65
C VAL A 133 -4.46 19.65 8.66
N ARG A 134 -3.91 19.27 7.49
CA ARG A 134 -2.99 18.12 7.32
C ARG A 134 -1.73 18.20 8.14
N ALA A 135 -0.99 19.31 8.01
CA ALA A 135 0.29 19.47 8.69
C ALA A 135 0.09 19.46 10.21
N LEU A 136 -1.01 20.05 10.67
CA LEU A 136 -1.41 20.00 12.08
C LEU A 136 -1.81 18.58 12.50
N ALA A 137 -2.64 17.88 11.73
CA ALA A 137 -3.07 16.50 12.02
C ALA A 137 -1.87 15.55 12.12
N LYS A 138 -0.96 15.60 11.16
CA LYS A 138 0.27 14.80 11.15
C LYS A 138 1.15 15.10 12.34
N SER A 139 1.41 16.39 12.59
CA SER A 139 2.23 16.79 13.73
C SER A 139 1.59 16.42 15.06
N LEU A 140 0.25 16.50 15.18
CA LEU A 140 -0.46 16.05 16.37
C LEU A 140 -0.35 14.53 16.52
N ASN A 141 -0.46 13.74 15.45
CA ASN A 141 -0.27 12.29 15.54
C ASN A 141 1.11 11.94 16.12
N GLU A 142 2.17 12.56 15.58
CA GLU A 142 3.54 12.38 16.08
C GLU A 142 3.68 12.79 17.57
N ASP A 143 3.00 13.88 17.96
CA ASP A 143 2.96 14.37 19.35
C ASP A 143 2.17 13.42 20.29
N PHE A 144 1.10 12.79 19.78
CA PHE A 144 0.31 11.78 20.49
C PHE A 144 1.12 10.49 20.69
N ASP A 145 1.80 10.01 19.67
CA ASP A 145 2.70 8.85 19.73
C ASP A 145 3.81 9.08 20.76
N ALA A 146 4.39 10.28 20.76
CA ALA A 146 5.40 10.66 21.74
C ALA A 146 4.84 10.68 23.17
N SER A 147 3.62 11.17 23.35
CA SER A 147 2.93 11.19 24.65
C SER A 147 2.58 9.79 25.14
N LYS A 148 2.07 8.92 24.25
CA LYS A 148 1.80 7.51 24.52
C LYS A 148 3.06 6.78 24.96
N SER A 149 4.12 6.87 24.17
CA SER A 149 5.41 6.27 24.48
C SER A 149 5.98 6.77 25.82
N ALA A 150 5.87 8.07 26.11
CA ALA A 150 6.36 8.62 27.37
C ALA A 150 5.56 8.11 28.58
N LEU A 151 4.24 7.96 28.45
CA LEU A 151 3.40 7.39 29.50
C LEU A 151 3.69 5.90 29.72
N GLU A 152 3.83 5.12 28.64
CA GLU A 152 4.24 3.72 28.73
C GLU A 152 5.57 3.56 29.46
N ASP A 153 6.56 4.42 29.19
CA ASP A 153 7.85 4.40 29.87
C ASP A 153 7.70 4.64 31.39
N VAL A 154 6.78 5.52 31.80
CA VAL A 154 6.48 5.76 33.21
C VAL A 154 5.91 4.51 33.89
N PHE A 155 4.94 3.84 33.26
CA PHE A 155 4.35 2.60 33.78
C PHE A 155 5.38 1.46 33.82
N LYS A 156 6.14 1.26 32.74
CA LYS A 156 7.21 0.26 32.64
C LYS A 156 8.26 0.45 33.74
N GLU A 157 8.68 1.69 34.00
CA GLU A 157 9.68 1.96 35.03
C GLU A 157 9.14 1.68 36.44
N LYS A 158 7.92 2.14 36.75
CA LYS A 158 7.27 1.83 38.04
C LYS A 158 7.08 0.32 38.23
N LYS A 159 6.73 -0.42 37.17
CA LYS A 159 6.60 -1.89 37.18
C LYS A 159 7.94 -2.56 37.50
N ARG A 160 9.04 -2.13 36.90
CA ARG A 160 10.39 -2.63 37.22
C ARG A 160 10.76 -2.41 38.69
N VAL A 161 10.44 -1.24 39.23
CA VAL A 161 10.67 -0.93 40.65
C VAL A 161 9.89 -1.88 41.56
N LEU A 162 8.60 -2.11 41.28
CA LEU A 162 7.76 -3.04 42.05
C LEU A 162 8.27 -4.49 41.95
N GLU A 163 8.70 -4.93 40.77
CA GLU A 163 9.30 -6.26 40.59
C GLU A 163 10.58 -6.46 41.39
N GLN A 164 11.42 -5.43 41.46
CA GLN A 164 12.64 -5.46 42.26
C GLN A 164 12.31 -5.52 43.75
N GLN A 165 11.35 -4.72 44.23
CA GLN A 165 10.86 -4.76 45.61
C GLN A 165 10.28 -6.13 45.97
N GLU A 166 9.52 -6.75 45.08
CA GLU A 166 9.02 -8.11 45.28
C GLU A 166 10.15 -9.13 45.47
N LYS A 167 11.20 -9.07 44.64
CA LYS A 167 12.37 -9.96 44.75
C LYS A 167 13.08 -9.79 46.08
N GLU A 168 13.27 -8.55 46.52
CA GLU A 168 13.89 -8.24 47.81
C GLU A 168 13.06 -8.72 49.00
N VAL A 169 11.75 -8.50 48.99
CA VAL A 169 10.85 -9.00 50.03
C VAL A 169 10.84 -10.52 50.06
N LYS A 170 10.80 -11.20 48.90
CA LYS A 170 10.91 -12.66 48.81
C LYS A 170 12.22 -13.19 49.42
N ALA A 171 13.34 -12.53 49.14
CA ALA A 171 14.63 -12.89 49.75
C ALA A 171 14.63 -12.72 51.27
N LYS A 172 14.04 -11.63 51.79
CA LYS A 172 13.87 -11.41 53.23
C LYS A 172 12.97 -12.46 53.90
N ILE A 173 11.92 -12.93 53.22
CA ILE A 173 11.06 -14.01 53.72
C ILE A 173 11.87 -15.29 53.89
N VAL A 174 12.72 -15.65 52.91
CA VAL A 174 13.58 -16.83 52.99
C VAL A 174 14.52 -16.72 54.20
N ALA A 175 15.21 -15.59 54.35
CA ALA A 175 16.12 -15.37 55.49
C ALA A 175 15.39 -15.43 56.85
N ALA A 176 14.17 -14.87 56.96
CA ALA A 176 13.39 -14.94 58.18
C ALA A 176 12.93 -16.36 58.52
N ARG A 177 12.65 -17.19 57.50
CA ARG A 177 12.31 -18.62 57.68
C ARG A 177 13.50 -19.43 58.19
N GLU A 178 14.72 -19.14 57.74
CA GLU A 178 15.94 -19.83 58.19
C GLU A 178 16.19 -19.65 59.70
N ILE A 179 15.80 -18.50 60.26
CA ILE A 179 15.92 -18.21 61.70
C ILE A 179 14.64 -18.51 62.50
N ASN A 180 13.61 -19.10 61.87
CA ASN A 180 12.29 -19.39 62.45
C ASN A 180 11.57 -18.15 63.05
N ASP A 181 11.78 -16.95 62.49
CA ASP A 181 11.07 -15.74 62.91
C ASP A 181 9.69 -15.67 62.24
N THR A 182 8.71 -16.34 62.84
CA THR A 182 7.35 -16.45 62.30
C THR A 182 6.61 -15.11 62.23
N ALA A 183 6.92 -14.18 63.14
CA ALA A 183 6.31 -12.85 63.16
C ALA A 183 6.81 -12.02 61.97
N GLN A 184 8.12 -12.05 61.71
CA GLN A 184 8.71 -11.36 60.57
C GLN A 184 8.25 -11.95 59.23
N VAL A 185 8.12 -13.28 59.13
CA VAL A 185 7.57 -13.94 57.94
C VAL A 185 6.16 -13.45 57.63
N ALA A 186 5.25 -13.45 58.62
CA ALA A 186 3.87 -13.00 58.42
C ALA A 186 3.78 -11.51 57.98
N ALA A 187 4.62 -10.65 58.55
CA ALA A 187 4.69 -9.24 58.16
C ALA A 187 5.20 -9.06 56.72
N LEU A 188 6.26 -9.78 56.33
CA LEU A 188 6.81 -9.71 54.97
C LEU A 188 5.90 -10.34 53.92
N GLU A 189 5.16 -11.40 54.25
CA GLU A 189 4.16 -12.00 53.36
C GLU A 189 3.00 -11.02 53.10
N THR A 190 2.58 -10.27 54.12
CA THR A 190 1.62 -9.17 53.98
C THR A 190 2.15 -8.07 53.06
N GLN A 191 3.41 -7.68 53.22
CA GLN A 191 4.07 -6.69 52.34
C GLN A 191 4.16 -7.19 50.89
N LEU A 192 4.50 -8.46 50.69
CA LEU A 192 4.57 -9.06 49.35
C LEU A 192 3.19 -9.10 48.68
N ALA A 193 2.13 -9.39 49.44
CA ALA A 193 0.77 -9.36 48.92
C ALA A 193 0.36 -7.93 48.50
N ALA A 194 0.71 -6.92 49.29
CA ALA A 194 0.46 -5.52 48.95
C ALA A 194 1.20 -5.07 47.68
N LEU A 195 2.48 -5.42 47.51
CA LEU A 195 3.26 -5.12 46.30
C LEU A 195 2.66 -5.77 45.04
N LYS A 196 2.23 -7.04 45.14
CA LYS A 196 1.55 -7.73 44.04
C LYS A 196 0.21 -7.08 43.69
N ALA A 197 -0.54 -6.63 44.68
CA ALA A 197 -1.79 -5.92 44.45
C ALA A 197 -1.55 -4.56 43.78
N GLU A 198 -0.54 -3.80 44.22
CA GLU A 198 -0.14 -2.54 43.58
C GLU A 198 0.28 -2.76 42.13
N LYS A 199 1.09 -3.79 41.85
CA LYS A 199 1.50 -4.13 40.49
C LYS A 199 0.32 -4.47 39.59
N LYS A 200 -0.63 -5.26 40.08
CA LYS A 200 -1.84 -5.63 39.33
C LYS A 200 -2.70 -4.40 39.02
N GLU A 201 -2.85 -3.49 39.98
CA GLU A 201 -3.62 -2.27 39.76
C GLU A 201 -2.90 -1.32 38.80
N LEU A 202 -1.56 -1.30 38.82
CA LEU A 202 -0.74 -0.55 37.87
C LEU A 202 -0.96 -1.05 36.44
N GLU A 203 -0.94 -2.37 36.24
CA GLU A 203 -1.22 -3.00 34.92
C GLU A 203 -2.61 -2.63 34.42
N LYS A 204 -3.64 -2.66 35.29
CA LYS A 204 -4.99 -2.23 34.92
C LYS A 204 -5.06 -0.76 34.51
N LYS A 205 -4.30 0.11 35.18
CA LYS A 205 -4.23 1.54 34.82
C LYS A 205 -3.48 1.78 33.52
N GLU A 206 -2.41 1.02 33.27
CA GLU A 206 -1.68 1.01 32.00
C GLU A 206 -2.64 0.65 30.85
N ASP A 207 -3.38 -0.45 30.97
CA ASP A 207 -4.37 -0.89 29.99
C ASP A 207 -5.49 0.16 29.76
N GLU A 208 -6.01 0.76 30.84
CA GLU A 208 -7.03 1.81 30.77
C GLU A 208 -6.53 3.06 30.03
N GLN A 209 -5.26 3.45 30.23
CA GLN A 209 -4.68 4.58 29.51
C GLN A 209 -4.35 4.23 28.06
N GLU A 210 -3.83 3.03 27.78
CA GLU A 210 -3.54 2.58 26.42
C GLU A 210 -4.81 2.60 25.54
N SER A 211 -5.91 2.04 26.06
CA SER A 211 -7.22 2.08 25.37
C SER A 211 -7.73 3.51 25.15
N ALA A 212 -7.51 4.43 26.10
CA ALA A 212 -7.93 5.82 25.93
C ALA A 212 -7.10 6.56 24.86
N PHE A 213 -5.80 6.24 24.75
CA PHE A 213 -4.94 6.75 23.68
C PHE A 213 -5.37 6.23 22.30
N GLU A 214 -5.70 4.94 22.19
CA GLU A 214 -6.19 4.34 20.94
C GLU A 214 -7.47 5.02 20.45
N ASP A 215 -8.42 5.32 21.35
CA ASP A 215 -9.67 6.02 20.99
C ASP A 215 -9.42 7.43 20.42
N ASP A 216 -8.49 8.19 21.02
CA ASP A 216 -8.15 9.54 20.55
C ASP A 216 -7.31 9.50 19.24
N GLU A 217 -6.43 8.51 19.08
CA GLU A 217 -5.62 8.26 17.87
C GLU A 217 -6.51 7.86 16.68
N GLU A 218 -7.44 6.92 16.87
CA GLU A 218 -8.39 6.49 15.83
C GLU A 218 -9.22 7.68 15.31
N LYS A 219 -9.56 8.63 16.21
CA LYS A 219 -10.28 9.85 15.85
C LYS A 219 -9.45 10.76 14.93
N LEU A 220 -8.14 10.84 15.15
CA LEU A 220 -7.18 11.56 14.30
C LEU A 220 -7.01 10.86 12.95
N GLU A 221 -6.80 9.55 12.95
CA GLU A 221 -6.57 8.74 11.74
C GLU A 221 -7.77 8.75 10.78
N ARG A 222 -9.00 8.59 11.30
CA ARG A 222 -10.23 8.64 10.49
C ARG A 222 -10.40 9.95 9.71
N THR A 223 -9.73 11.03 10.14
CA THR A 223 -9.70 12.31 9.43
C THR A 223 -8.68 12.33 8.29
N MET A 224 -7.55 11.63 8.43
CA MET A 224 -6.50 11.56 7.41
C MET A 224 -6.82 10.53 6.30
N GLU A 225 -7.27 9.32 6.65
CA GLU A 225 -7.49 8.24 5.67
C GLU A 225 -8.48 8.60 4.54
N LYS A 226 -9.61 9.24 4.90
CA LYS A 226 -10.64 9.63 3.91
C LYS A 226 -10.14 10.66 2.93
N LYS A 227 -9.20 11.51 3.36
CA LYS A 227 -8.60 12.55 2.54
C LYS A 227 -7.55 11.96 1.60
N ASP A 228 -6.71 11.08 2.12
CA ASP A 228 -5.69 10.38 1.33
C ASP A 228 -6.32 9.50 0.25
N GLU A 229 -7.44 8.81 0.55
CA GLU A 229 -8.20 8.07 -0.46
C GLU A 229 -8.72 9.00 -1.57
N ALA A 230 -9.32 10.13 -1.21
CA ALA A 230 -9.86 11.08 -2.19
C ALA A 230 -8.76 11.72 -3.05
N GLU A 231 -7.63 12.07 -2.44
CA GLU A 231 -6.47 12.65 -3.13
C GLU A 231 -5.84 11.66 -4.11
N LYS A 232 -5.63 10.41 -3.67
CA LYS A 232 -5.18 9.32 -4.53
C LYS A 232 -6.12 9.12 -5.72
N MET A 233 -7.43 9.11 -5.50
CA MET A 233 -8.40 8.93 -6.59
C MET A 233 -8.41 10.08 -7.60
N ILE A 234 -8.27 11.33 -7.14
CA ILE A 234 -8.17 12.50 -8.01
C ILE A 234 -6.88 12.44 -8.83
N SER A 235 -5.74 12.17 -8.18
CA SER A 235 -4.43 12.06 -8.85
C SER A 235 -4.40 10.93 -9.88
N GLU A 236 -4.93 9.76 -9.54
CA GLU A 236 -5.02 8.64 -10.49
C GLU A 236 -5.98 8.95 -11.67
N ALA A 237 -7.04 9.74 -11.46
CA ALA A 237 -7.92 10.15 -12.56
C ALA A 237 -7.18 11.09 -13.53
N GLU A 238 -6.41 12.04 -13.02
CA GLU A 238 -5.59 12.95 -13.83
C GLU A 238 -4.50 12.20 -14.61
N ALA A 239 -3.80 11.27 -13.94
CA ALA A 239 -2.77 10.45 -14.56
C ALA A 239 -3.34 9.61 -15.71
N LYS A 240 -4.51 8.97 -15.51
CA LYS A 240 -5.17 8.22 -16.58
C LYS A 240 -5.57 9.10 -17.76
N LYS A 241 -6.03 10.34 -17.53
CA LYS A 241 -6.34 11.27 -18.65
C LYS A 241 -5.08 11.55 -19.47
N GLN A 242 -3.95 11.79 -18.80
CA GLN A 242 -2.68 12.03 -19.47
C GLN A 242 -2.24 10.80 -20.29
N GLU A 243 -2.32 9.61 -19.70
CA GLU A 243 -2.00 8.35 -20.38
C GLU A 243 -2.86 8.15 -21.64
N PHE A 244 -4.18 8.36 -21.54
CA PHE A 244 -5.08 8.26 -22.70
C PHE A 244 -4.77 9.32 -23.78
N THR A 245 -4.43 10.56 -23.39
CA THR A 245 -4.04 11.57 -24.38
C THR A 245 -2.72 11.23 -25.08
N ASP A 246 -1.77 10.65 -24.35
CA ASP A 246 -0.47 10.23 -24.89
C ASP A 246 -0.65 9.04 -25.85
N GLU A 247 -1.54 8.10 -25.50
CA GLU A 247 -1.89 6.95 -26.36
C GLU A 247 -2.58 7.40 -27.65
N ALA A 248 -3.58 8.28 -27.56
CA ALA A 248 -4.26 8.83 -28.72
C ALA A 248 -3.29 9.56 -29.66
N ALA A 249 -2.38 10.36 -29.10
CA ALA A 249 -1.34 11.05 -29.86
C ALA A 249 -0.37 10.07 -30.53
N ALA A 250 0.07 9.02 -29.82
CA ALA A 250 0.95 7.99 -30.35
C ALA A 250 0.32 7.22 -31.53
N LYS A 251 -1.00 6.97 -31.46
CA LYS A 251 -1.79 6.36 -32.54
C LYS A 251 -2.19 7.34 -33.67
N GLY A 252 -1.82 8.62 -33.53
CA GLY A 252 -2.08 9.67 -34.52
C GLY A 252 -3.53 10.14 -34.56
N PHE A 253 -4.30 9.94 -33.49
CA PHE A 253 -5.67 10.42 -33.36
C PHE A 253 -5.71 11.85 -32.81
N ALA A 254 -6.42 12.74 -33.51
CA ALA A 254 -6.72 14.07 -33.00
C ALA A 254 -8.01 14.01 -32.16
N LEU A 255 -7.86 14.17 -30.84
CA LEU A 255 -9.01 14.15 -29.93
C LEU A 255 -9.87 15.43 -30.09
N PRO A 256 -11.20 15.30 -30.19
CA PRO A 256 -12.08 16.46 -30.27
C PRO A 256 -12.06 17.26 -28.97
N ALA A 257 -12.34 18.57 -29.06
CA ALA A 257 -12.24 19.48 -27.92
C ALA A 257 -13.19 19.12 -26.76
N ASP A 258 -14.25 18.36 -27.03
CA ASP A 258 -15.24 17.89 -26.07
C ASP A 258 -15.07 16.41 -25.67
N ALA A 259 -14.01 15.73 -26.12
CA ALA A 259 -13.73 14.33 -25.80
C ALA A 259 -13.76 14.04 -24.30
N PHE A 260 -13.29 14.99 -23.48
CA PHE A 260 -13.22 14.83 -22.03
C PHE A 260 -14.30 15.60 -21.26
N LYS A 261 -15.35 16.09 -21.92
CA LYS A 261 -16.32 16.98 -21.28
C LYS A 261 -16.93 16.39 -20.00
N GLN A 262 -17.33 15.11 -20.03
CA GLN A 262 -17.89 14.44 -18.85
C GLN A 262 -16.82 14.17 -17.78
N PHE A 263 -15.64 13.72 -18.20
CA PHE A 263 -14.49 13.54 -17.31
C PHE A 263 -14.14 14.84 -16.58
N ASP A 264 -14.00 15.95 -17.32
CA ASP A 264 -13.58 17.25 -16.79
C ASP A 264 -14.63 17.83 -15.84
N GLN A 265 -15.92 17.61 -16.12
CA GLN A 265 -17.00 17.96 -15.21
C GLN A 265 -16.90 17.20 -13.89
N HIS A 266 -16.74 15.87 -13.93
CA HIS A 266 -16.60 15.05 -12.73
C HIS A 266 -15.31 15.35 -11.97
N LEU A 267 -14.19 15.56 -12.66
CA LEU A 267 -12.93 15.93 -12.02
C LEU A 267 -13.00 17.32 -11.38
N ALA A 268 -13.64 18.29 -12.04
CA ALA A 268 -13.89 19.61 -11.45
C ALA A 268 -14.78 19.52 -10.21
N GLN A 269 -15.85 18.73 -10.25
CA GLN A 269 -16.70 18.47 -9.08
C GLN A 269 -15.93 17.73 -7.98
N ALA A 270 -15.05 16.78 -8.32
CA ALA A 270 -14.20 16.09 -7.37
C ALA A 270 -13.27 17.05 -6.65
N LYS A 271 -12.57 17.93 -7.39
CA LYS A 271 -11.69 18.97 -6.85
C LYS A 271 -12.46 20.00 -6.03
N GLU A 272 -13.65 20.40 -6.45
CA GLU A 272 -14.50 21.32 -5.70
C GLU A 272 -14.99 20.69 -4.39
N LEU A 273 -15.45 19.44 -4.42
CA LEU A 273 -15.83 18.69 -3.22
C LEU A 273 -14.63 18.44 -2.31
N PHE A 274 -13.46 18.19 -2.87
CA PHE A 274 -12.21 18.04 -2.12
C PHE A 274 -11.82 19.36 -1.44
N ALA A 275 -11.94 20.49 -2.15
CA ALA A 275 -11.74 21.84 -1.61
C ALA A 275 -12.79 22.21 -0.55
N LYS A 276 -14.02 21.67 -0.67
CA LYS A 276 -15.08 21.76 0.34
C LYS A 276 -14.99 20.66 1.42
N GLU A 277 -13.91 19.88 1.43
CA GLU A 277 -13.63 18.79 2.38
C GLU A 277 -14.69 17.68 2.44
N ASN A 278 -15.55 17.58 1.43
CA ASN A 278 -16.42 16.44 1.25
C ASN A 278 -15.65 15.31 0.55
N TYR A 279 -14.72 14.68 1.26
CA TYR A 279 -13.81 13.69 0.69
C TYR A 279 -14.52 12.45 0.14
N LYS A 280 -15.60 12.00 0.77
CA LYS A 280 -16.43 10.90 0.25
C LYS A 280 -17.10 11.28 -1.07
N GLY A 281 -17.61 12.50 -1.17
CA GLY A 281 -18.15 13.06 -2.41
C GLY A 281 -17.07 13.24 -3.47
N ALA A 282 -15.89 13.72 -3.08
CA ALA A 282 -14.73 13.92 -3.96
C ALA A 282 -14.24 12.59 -4.54
N ALA A 283 -14.07 11.56 -3.70
CA ALA A 283 -13.72 10.20 -4.12
C ALA A 283 -14.78 9.62 -5.07
N LEU A 284 -16.07 9.81 -4.78
CA LEU A 284 -17.16 9.39 -5.67
C LEU A 284 -17.07 10.06 -7.05
N GLN A 285 -16.87 11.38 -7.08
CA GLN A 285 -16.74 12.14 -8.32
C GLN A 285 -15.47 11.78 -9.09
N ALA A 286 -14.35 11.54 -8.41
CA ALA A 286 -13.12 11.07 -9.04
C ALA A 286 -13.28 9.67 -9.67
N ARG A 287 -14.03 8.76 -9.02
CA ARG A 287 -14.40 7.46 -9.61
C ARG A 287 -15.31 7.64 -10.83
N GLN A 288 -16.27 8.57 -10.78
CA GLN A 288 -17.13 8.88 -11.93
C GLN A 288 -16.34 9.46 -13.11
N ALA A 289 -15.34 10.32 -12.83
CA ALA A 289 -14.42 10.82 -13.85
C ALA A 289 -13.69 9.66 -14.55
N LYS A 290 -13.05 8.76 -13.79
CA LYS A 290 -12.37 7.59 -14.37
C LYS A 290 -13.29 6.74 -15.25
N LYS A 291 -14.53 6.51 -14.80
CA LYS A 291 -15.51 5.73 -15.58
C LYS A 291 -15.88 6.42 -16.90
N ALA A 292 -16.00 7.74 -16.91
CA ALA A 292 -16.24 8.49 -18.14
C ALA A 292 -15.04 8.37 -19.12
N LEU A 293 -13.81 8.34 -18.61
CA LEU A 293 -12.62 8.16 -19.43
C LEU A 293 -12.52 6.74 -20.03
N GLU A 294 -12.89 5.72 -19.28
CA GLU A 294 -12.92 4.32 -19.78
C GLU A 294 -13.87 4.16 -20.97
N GLN A 295 -15.00 4.86 -20.96
CA GLN A 295 -15.96 4.85 -22.09
C GLN A 295 -15.38 5.48 -23.37
N GLU A 296 -14.54 6.51 -23.22
CA GLU A 296 -13.81 7.12 -24.35
C GLU A 296 -12.63 6.24 -24.80
N GLY A 297 -12.00 5.52 -23.87
CA GLY A 297 -11.06 4.40 -24.08
C GLY A 297 -11.56 3.41 -25.13
N ASP A 298 -12.69 2.79 -24.84
CA ASP A 298 -13.33 1.80 -25.70
C ASP A 298 -13.71 2.37 -27.09
N ALA A 299 -13.96 3.67 -27.18
CA ALA A 299 -14.26 4.32 -28.46
C ALA A 299 -13.00 4.55 -29.30
N LEU A 300 -11.90 4.94 -28.67
CA LEU A 300 -10.60 5.12 -29.33
C LEU A 300 -10.03 3.79 -29.82
N GLU A 301 -10.19 2.72 -29.05
CA GLU A 301 -9.77 1.37 -29.45
C GLU A 301 -10.49 0.93 -30.73
N ARG A 302 -11.83 1.08 -30.78
CA ARG A 302 -12.61 0.79 -31.99
C ARG A 302 -12.18 1.62 -33.21
N LEU A 303 -11.89 2.91 -33.02
CA LEU A 303 -11.40 3.77 -34.10
C LEU A 303 -9.98 3.38 -34.57
N SER A 304 -9.15 2.86 -33.66
CA SER A 304 -7.85 2.28 -33.99
C SER A 304 -8.02 1.07 -34.89
N ASP A 305 -8.88 0.13 -34.50
CA ASP A 305 -9.16 -1.09 -35.26
C ASP A 305 -9.72 -0.76 -36.65
N GLU A 306 -10.69 0.15 -36.74
CA GLU A 306 -11.28 0.60 -38.00
C GLU A 306 -10.24 1.29 -38.92
N LYS A 307 -9.28 2.03 -38.35
CA LYS A 307 -8.21 2.68 -39.12
C LYS A 307 -7.22 1.66 -39.67
N GLU A 308 -6.82 0.68 -38.85
CA GLU A 308 -5.95 -0.42 -39.30
C GLU A 308 -6.63 -1.21 -40.44
N GLU A 309 -7.91 -1.57 -40.28
CA GLU A 309 -8.69 -2.23 -41.33
C GLU A 309 -8.77 -1.40 -42.63
N ALA A 310 -8.93 -0.07 -42.52
CA ALA A 310 -8.99 0.82 -43.67
C ALA A 310 -7.63 1.02 -44.37
N GLU A 311 -6.53 1.01 -43.63
CA GLU A 311 -5.17 1.08 -44.18
C GLU A 311 -4.81 -0.24 -44.89
N GLU A 312 -5.18 -1.39 -44.34
CA GLU A 312 -5.05 -2.69 -44.99
C GLU A 312 -5.86 -2.77 -46.29
N ALA A 313 -7.11 -2.30 -46.27
CA ALA A 313 -7.97 -2.26 -47.46
C ALA A 313 -7.40 -1.37 -48.57
N LYS A 314 -6.86 -0.19 -48.23
CA LYS A 314 -6.18 0.69 -49.19
C LYS A 314 -4.91 0.06 -49.77
N GLY A 315 -4.12 -0.61 -48.93
CA GLY A 315 -2.95 -1.35 -49.40
C GLY A 315 -3.32 -2.42 -50.41
N ALA A 316 -4.42 -3.15 -50.18
CA ALA A 316 -4.93 -4.14 -51.12
C ALA A 316 -5.41 -3.50 -52.45
N GLU A 317 -6.11 -2.36 -52.40
CA GLU A 317 -6.54 -1.62 -53.60
C GLU A 317 -5.38 -1.04 -54.41
N ASP A 318 -4.32 -0.57 -53.75
CA ASP A 318 -3.11 -0.06 -54.42
C ASP A 318 -2.35 -1.21 -55.11
N VAL A 319 -2.25 -2.39 -54.47
CA VAL A 319 -1.65 -3.59 -55.08
C VAL A 319 -2.45 -4.08 -56.28
N GLU A 320 -3.79 -4.09 -56.19
CA GLU A 320 -4.64 -4.50 -57.32
C GLU A 320 -4.52 -3.54 -58.51
N ARG A 321 -4.39 -2.24 -58.23
CA ARG A 321 -4.15 -1.21 -59.26
C ARG A 321 -2.80 -1.39 -59.96
N ASP A 322 -1.75 -1.72 -59.22
CA ASP A 322 -0.42 -1.94 -59.77
C ASP A 322 -0.38 -3.23 -60.62
N ILE A 323 -1.05 -4.30 -60.17
CA ILE A 323 -1.22 -5.54 -60.95
C ILE A 323 -1.96 -5.27 -62.27
N GLN A 324 -3.06 -4.48 -62.25
CA GLN A 324 -3.78 -4.14 -63.47
C GLN A 324 -2.95 -3.32 -64.46
N LYS A 325 -2.09 -2.42 -63.95
CA LYS A 325 -1.13 -1.68 -64.76
C LYS A 325 -0.11 -2.60 -65.43
N GLU A 326 0.45 -3.53 -64.68
CA GLU A 326 1.46 -4.47 -65.17
C GLU A 326 0.87 -5.45 -66.20
N ILE A 327 -0.40 -5.85 -66.01
CA ILE A 327 -1.17 -6.63 -66.99
C ILE A 327 -1.36 -5.83 -68.30
N GLN A 328 -1.79 -4.56 -68.22
CA GLN A 328 -1.95 -3.71 -69.41
C GLN A 328 -0.63 -3.49 -70.16
N GLU A 329 0.47 -3.29 -69.43
CA GLU A 329 1.80 -3.13 -70.03
C GLU A 329 2.23 -4.42 -70.76
N ARG A 330 2.06 -5.59 -70.13
CA ARG A 330 2.34 -6.89 -70.76
C ARG A 330 1.46 -7.18 -71.98
N GLU A 331 0.18 -6.86 -71.92
CA GLU A 331 -0.73 -7.01 -73.07
C GLU A 331 -0.30 -6.12 -74.24
N SER A 332 0.14 -4.88 -73.94
CA SER A 332 0.67 -3.97 -74.96
C SER A 332 2.00 -4.45 -75.58
N GLU A 333 2.86 -5.11 -74.80
CA GLU A 333 4.11 -5.72 -75.27
C GLU A 333 3.88 -6.98 -76.10
N LEU A 334 2.90 -7.81 -75.71
CA LEU A 334 2.48 -9.01 -76.44
C LEU A 334 1.88 -8.66 -77.81
N MET A 335 1.09 -7.58 -77.90
CA MET A 335 0.56 -7.10 -79.18
C MET A 335 1.67 -6.56 -80.11
N LYS A 336 2.75 -6.00 -79.58
CA LYS A 336 3.91 -5.55 -80.38
C LYS A 336 4.78 -6.70 -80.90
N LYS A 337 4.74 -7.88 -80.27
CA LYS A 337 5.54 -9.05 -80.65
C LYS A 337 4.91 -9.95 -81.72
N GLN A 338 3.69 -9.66 -82.19
CA GLN A 338 3.01 -10.45 -83.22
C GLN A 338 3.24 -9.96 -84.67
N GLU A 339 4.08 -8.95 -84.91
CA GLU A 339 4.30 -8.36 -86.26
C GLU A 339 5.71 -8.58 -86.89
N GLU A 340 6.53 -9.55 -86.47
CA GLU A 340 7.80 -9.87 -87.17
C GLU A 340 7.83 -11.30 -87.79
N PRO A 341 8.38 -11.50 -89.01
CA PRO A 341 8.17 -12.72 -89.79
C PRO A 341 9.18 -13.85 -89.49
N ALA A 342 8.72 -15.07 -89.71
CA ALA A 342 9.36 -16.35 -89.39
C ALA A 342 10.60 -16.71 -90.22
N HIS A 343 11.59 -17.39 -89.59
CA HIS A 343 12.58 -18.22 -90.30
C HIS A 343 13.04 -19.45 -89.48
N ASP A 344 12.63 -20.61 -90.00
CA ASP A 344 13.25 -21.94 -90.17
C ASP A 344 14.04 -22.72 -89.08
N MET A 345 13.51 -23.94 -88.88
CA MET A 345 14.08 -25.26 -88.54
C MET A 345 14.76 -25.56 -87.20
N GLY A 346 14.29 -26.64 -86.55
CA GLY A 346 15.21 -27.49 -85.77
C GLY A 346 14.69 -28.40 -84.65
N ASN A 347 13.60 -29.15 -84.84
CA ASN A 347 13.34 -30.46 -84.22
C ASN A 347 13.71 -30.69 -82.73
N MET A 348 12.76 -30.41 -81.82
CA MET A 348 12.62 -31.16 -80.56
C MET A 348 11.13 -31.31 -80.23
N MET A 349 10.74 -32.53 -79.85
CA MET A 349 9.37 -32.98 -79.65
C MET A 349 8.64 -32.15 -78.57
N PRO A 350 7.30 -32.04 -78.62
CA PRO A 350 6.53 -31.23 -77.68
C PRO A 350 6.48 -31.94 -76.31
N GLY A 351 7.44 -31.63 -75.44
CA GLY A 351 7.25 -31.80 -74.01
C GLY A 351 6.36 -30.67 -73.55
N GLU A 352 5.17 -30.98 -73.03
CA GLU A 352 4.25 -30.04 -72.41
C GLU A 352 5.02 -28.98 -71.63
N MET A 353 4.88 -27.71 -72.03
CA MET A 353 5.07 -26.62 -71.09
C MET A 353 3.99 -26.81 -70.03
N MET A 354 4.31 -27.60 -69.00
CA MET A 354 3.50 -27.75 -67.81
C MET A 354 3.26 -26.34 -67.29
N ALA A 355 2.02 -25.86 -67.38
CA ALA A 355 1.65 -24.59 -66.81
C ALA A 355 2.08 -24.58 -65.34
N GLU A 356 2.98 -23.66 -64.99
CA GLU A 356 3.44 -23.51 -63.61
C GLU A 356 2.32 -22.80 -62.83
N THR A 357 1.70 -23.52 -61.91
CA THR A 357 0.67 -22.95 -61.03
C THR A 357 1.36 -22.26 -59.86
N ILE A 358 1.27 -20.93 -59.82
CA ILE A 358 1.81 -20.13 -58.71
C ILE A 358 0.72 -19.95 -57.65
N MET A 359 1.03 -20.34 -56.41
CA MET A 359 0.18 -20.18 -55.24
C MET A 359 0.78 -19.15 -54.31
N ASN A 360 0.07 -18.04 -54.07
CA ASN A 360 0.46 -17.10 -53.04
C ASN A 360 -0.31 -17.44 -51.76
N VAL A 361 0.42 -17.75 -50.69
CA VAL A 361 -0.14 -18.17 -49.40
C VAL A 361 0.37 -17.23 -48.31
N ASN A 362 -0.55 -16.54 -47.64
CA ASN A 362 -0.24 -15.67 -46.52
C ASN A 362 -0.51 -16.41 -45.21
N GLY A 363 0.48 -16.45 -44.32
CA GLY A 363 0.32 -16.91 -42.95
C GLY A 363 0.05 -15.74 -42.01
N GLN A 364 -0.96 -15.89 -41.15
CA GLN A 364 -1.20 -14.99 -40.02
C GLN A 364 -1.29 -15.81 -38.72
N ASN A 365 -1.48 -15.15 -37.58
CA ASN A 365 -1.61 -15.82 -36.30
C ASN A 365 -2.72 -16.88 -36.34
N PHE A 366 -2.29 -18.14 -36.35
CA PHE A 366 -3.14 -19.32 -36.36
C PHE A 366 -3.98 -19.57 -37.63
N SER A 367 -3.69 -18.92 -38.76
CA SER A 367 -4.47 -19.07 -39.99
C SER A 367 -3.62 -18.96 -41.27
N PHE A 368 -4.15 -19.49 -42.38
CA PHE A 368 -3.62 -19.30 -43.73
C PHE A 368 -4.68 -18.70 -44.64
N ALA A 369 -4.25 -17.84 -45.57
CA ALA A 369 -5.05 -17.31 -46.66
C ALA A 369 -4.36 -17.57 -48.01
N PRO A 370 -4.99 -18.26 -48.97
CA PRO A 370 -6.29 -18.93 -48.83
C PRO A 370 -6.21 -20.11 -47.84
N SER A 371 -7.35 -20.56 -47.32
CA SER A 371 -7.46 -21.76 -46.47
C SER A 371 -7.76 -23.04 -47.26
N GLU A 372 -8.05 -22.91 -48.56
CA GLU A 372 -8.21 -23.99 -49.52
C GLU A 372 -7.56 -23.62 -50.87
N ILE A 373 -6.81 -24.54 -51.46
CA ILE A 373 -6.15 -24.38 -52.76
C ILE A 373 -6.48 -25.59 -53.63
N ARG A 374 -6.67 -25.38 -54.94
CA ARG A 374 -7.02 -26.43 -55.90
C ARG A 374 -6.04 -26.47 -57.07
N VAL A 375 -5.55 -27.66 -57.41
CA VAL A 375 -4.67 -27.93 -58.56
C VAL A 375 -5.02 -29.25 -59.22
N LYS A 376 -4.45 -29.50 -60.41
CA LYS A 376 -4.57 -30.80 -61.08
C LYS A 376 -3.34 -31.66 -60.85
N LYS A 377 -3.55 -32.97 -60.86
CA LYS A 377 -2.48 -33.95 -60.76
C LYS A 377 -1.51 -33.78 -61.93
N GLY A 378 -0.22 -33.77 -61.61
CA GLY A 378 0.86 -33.56 -62.58
C GLY A 378 1.26 -32.11 -62.79
N GLU A 379 0.55 -31.13 -62.21
CA GLU A 379 0.96 -29.72 -62.28
C GLU A 379 2.25 -29.46 -61.48
N LYS A 380 3.13 -28.63 -62.06
CA LYS A 380 4.25 -28.05 -61.33
C LYS A 380 3.74 -26.84 -60.55
N VAL A 381 3.84 -26.92 -59.23
CA VAL A 381 3.32 -25.92 -58.30
C VAL A 381 4.47 -25.16 -57.66
N LYS A 382 4.38 -23.83 -57.65
CA LYS A 382 5.24 -22.95 -56.86
C LYS A 382 4.43 -22.28 -55.76
N VAL A 383 4.75 -22.58 -54.51
CA VAL A 383 4.16 -21.91 -53.35
C VAL A 383 5.06 -20.74 -52.98
N ASN A 384 4.52 -19.52 -53.01
CA ASN A 384 5.09 -18.33 -52.42
C ASN A 384 4.41 -18.10 -51.08
N PHE A 385 5.13 -18.38 -50.00
CA PHE A 385 4.63 -18.18 -48.64
C PHE A 385 5.12 -16.84 -48.09
N ALA A 386 4.21 -15.98 -47.65
CA ALA A 386 4.51 -14.73 -46.98
C ALA A 386 3.99 -14.77 -45.54
N ASN A 387 4.82 -14.31 -44.60
CA ASN A 387 4.43 -14.22 -43.20
C ASN A 387 3.91 -12.82 -42.87
N ALA A 388 2.59 -12.71 -42.73
CA ALA A 388 1.88 -11.51 -42.29
C ALA A 388 1.42 -11.58 -40.81
N GLY A 389 1.84 -12.61 -40.07
CA GLY A 389 1.55 -12.81 -38.65
C GLY A 389 2.60 -12.19 -37.73
N GLY A 390 2.30 -12.14 -36.43
CA GLY A 390 3.20 -11.56 -35.41
C GLY A 390 4.30 -12.52 -34.92
N TRP A 391 4.35 -13.75 -35.44
CA TRP A 391 5.28 -14.81 -35.04
C TRP A 391 5.90 -15.49 -36.25
N PRO A 392 7.05 -16.18 -36.12
CA PRO A 392 7.58 -16.99 -37.21
C PRO A 392 6.59 -18.08 -37.65
N HIS A 393 6.47 -18.28 -38.97
CA HIS A 393 5.58 -19.26 -39.57
C HIS A 393 6.26 -20.00 -40.72
N ASP A 394 5.76 -21.19 -41.03
CA ASP A 394 6.19 -22.00 -42.16
C ASP A 394 4.98 -22.66 -42.84
N PHE A 395 5.23 -23.24 -44.01
CA PHE A 395 4.24 -23.97 -44.80
C PHE A 395 4.75 -25.39 -45.01
N VAL A 396 4.01 -26.38 -44.52
CA VAL A 396 4.38 -27.80 -44.58
C VAL A 396 3.24 -28.66 -45.10
N ILE A 397 3.53 -29.58 -46.01
CA ILE A 397 2.67 -30.70 -46.43
C ILE A 397 3.49 -31.98 -46.32
N ASP A 398 3.18 -32.83 -45.33
CA ASP A 398 3.98 -34.03 -45.06
C ASP A 398 3.84 -35.08 -46.16
N GLU A 399 2.62 -35.30 -46.66
CA GLU A 399 2.28 -36.35 -47.63
C GLU A 399 2.92 -36.15 -49.02
N LEU A 400 3.29 -34.90 -49.31
CA LEU A 400 3.96 -34.47 -50.54
C LEU A 400 5.43 -34.07 -50.30
N ASN A 401 5.91 -34.16 -49.06
CA ASN A 401 7.26 -33.76 -48.64
C ASN A 401 7.61 -32.31 -49.05
N VAL A 402 6.64 -31.40 -48.90
CA VAL A 402 6.78 -29.97 -49.23
C VAL A 402 6.98 -29.19 -47.94
N ARG A 403 8.01 -28.34 -47.88
CA ARG A 403 8.23 -27.43 -46.76
C ARG A 403 8.99 -26.18 -47.15
N THR A 404 8.64 -25.06 -46.53
CA THR A 404 9.45 -23.83 -46.49
C THR A 404 10.33 -23.80 -45.23
N PRO A 405 11.39 -22.97 -45.18
CA PRO A 405 12.00 -22.60 -43.90
C PRO A 405 10.98 -21.84 -43.03
N GLN A 406 11.25 -21.74 -41.73
CA GLN A 406 10.51 -20.79 -40.89
C GLN A 406 10.84 -19.36 -41.32
N VAL A 407 9.80 -18.63 -41.70
CA VAL A 407 9.84 -17.27 -42.23
C VAL A 407 9.49 -16.30 -41.09
N THR A 408 10.32 -15.27 -40.86
CA THR A 408 10.06 -14.27 -39.81
C THR A 408 9.05 -13.22 -40.28
N VAL A 409 8.60 -12.35 -39.38
CA VAL A 409 7.52 -11.39 -39.63
C VAL A 409 7.86 -10.46 -40.80
N GLY A 410 6.99 -10.39 -41.80
CA GLY A 410 7.16 -9.55 -43.00
C GLY A 410 8.07 -10.15 -44.08
N GLU A 411 8.66 -11.33 -43.85
CA GLU A 411 9.48 -12.02 -44.86
C GLU A 411 8.65 -13.01 -45.70
N SER A 412 9.27 -13.52 -46.76
CA SER A 412 8.67 -14.55 -47.63
C SER A 412 9.68 -15.62 -48.04
N ALA A 413 9.17 -16.81 -48.36
CA ALA A 413 9.94 -17.93 -48.90
C ALA A 413 9.12 -18.71 -49.92
N SER A 414 9.79 -19.35 -50.88
CA SER A 414 9.12 -20.16 -51.90
C SER A 414 9.57 -21.61 -51.90
N VAL A 415 8.67 -22.52 -52.24
CA VAL A 415 8.95 -23.95 -52.46
C VAL A 415 8.22 -24.45 -53.71
N GLU A 416 8.90 -25.28 -54.51
CA GLU A 416 8.34 -25.86 -55.73
C GLU A 416 8.17 -27.37 -55.58
N PHE A 417 7.06 -27.92 -56.07
CA PHE A 417 6.79 -29.35 -56.08
C PHE A 417 5.91 -29.76 -57.26
N ILE A 418 5.81 -31.07 -57.53
CA ILE A 418 4.88 -31.62 -58.51
C ILE A 418 3.72 -32.27 -57.75
N ALA A 419 2.48 -31.91 -58.08
CA ALA A 419 1.29 -32.50 -57.47
C ALA A 419 1.03 -33.91 -58.05
N ASP A 420 1.86 -34.88 -57.70
CA ASP A 420 1.87 -36.22 -58.31
C ASP A 420 0.77 -37.18 -57.79
N LYS A 421 0.07 -36.80 -56.72
CA LYS A 421 -1.01 -37.57 -56.10
C LYS A 421 -2.31 -36.77 -56.07
N ALA A 422 -3.39 -37.33 -56.63
CA ALA A 422 -4.73 -36.79 -56.44
C ALA A 422 -5.23 -37.06 -55.01
N GLY A 423 -5.98 -36.12 -54.43
CA GLY A 423 -6.44 -36.22 -53.05
C GLY A 423 -6.60 -34.86 -52.37
N THR A 424 -6.96 -34.89 -51.08
CA THR A 424 -6.96 -33.69 -50.22
C THR A 424 -5.85 -33.82 -49.20
N PHE A 425 -4.92 -32.86 -49.20
CA PHE A 425 -3.76 -32.80 -48.32
C PHE A 425 -3.89 -31.61 -47.37
N GLU A 426 -3.51 -31.78 -46.11
CA GLU A 426 -3.50 -30.68 -45.13
C GLU A 426 -2.14 -29.97 -45.23
N TYR A 427 -2.12 -28.67 -45.54
CA TYR A 427 -0.95 -27.85 -45.26
C TYR A 427 -1.09 -27.19 -43.90
N TYR A 428 0.00 -27.06 -43.16
CA TYR A 428 -0.01 -26.53 -41.80
C TYR A 428 1.28 -25.80 -41.44
N CYS A 429 1.26 -25.08 -40.32
CA CYS A 429 2.45 -24.49 -39.70
C CYS A 429 3.01 -25.41 -38.61
N SER A 430 4.29 -25.78 -38.71
CA SER A 430 4.99 -26.69 -37.78
C SER A 430 5.49 -26.02 -36.51
N VAL A 431 5.40 -24.69 -36.42
CA VAL A 431 5.87 -23.91 -35.28
C VAL A 431 5.02 -24.19 -34.03
N GLY A 432 5.65 -24.81 -33.02
CA GLY A 432 5.07 -24.98 -31.69
C GLY A 432 3.68 -25.65 -31.70
N GLN A 433 2.67 -24.92 -31.23
CA GLN A 433 1.27 -25.37 -31.17
C GLN A 433 0.38 -24.75 -32.28
N HIS A 434 0.96 -24.15 -33.32
CA HIS A 434 0.19 -23.37 -34.31
C HIS A 434 -0.81 -24.25 -35.09
N ARG A 435 -0.40 -25.45 -35.55
CA ARG A 435 -1.30 -26.42 -36.18
C ARG A 435 -2.46 -26.82 -35.28
N GLN A 436 -2.18 -27.10 -34.00
CA GLN A 436 -3.19 -27.51 -33.01
C GLN A 436 -4.19 -26.38 -32.72
N ASN A 437 -3.74 -25.13 -32.79
CA ASN A 437 -4.57 -23.94 -32.63
C ASN A 437 -5.33 -23.54 -33.89
N GLY A 438 -5.21 -24.30 -34.99
CA GLY A 438 -6.02 -24.11 -36.19
C GLY A 438 -5.24 -23.63 -37.42
N MET A 439 -3.92 -23.44 -37.34
CA MET A 439 -3.10 -22.99 -38.46
C MET A 439 -2.87 -24.08 -39.50
N LYS A 440 -3.91 -24.31 -40.29
CA LYS A 440 -3.95 -25.32 -41.33
C LYS A 440 -4.94 -24.95 -42.42
N GLY A 441 -4.68 -25.43 -43.63
CA GLY A 441 -5.59 -25.37 -44.76
C GLY A 441 -5.50 -26.62 -45.62
N LYS A 442 -6.21 -26.61 -46.75
CA LYS A 442 -6.37 -27.79 -47.60
C LYS A 442 -5.86 -27.56 -49.01
N LEU A 443 -4.99 -28.44 -49.49
CA LEU A 443 -4.66 -28.57 -50.90
C LEU A 443 -5.50 -29.70 -51.51
N ILE A 444 -6.32 -29.39 -52.49
CA ILE A 444 -7.14 -30.35 -53.22
C ILE A 444 -6.52 -30.56 -54.60
N VAL A 445 -6.04 -31.76 -54.86
CA VAL A 445 -5.49 -32.17 -56.15
C VAL A 445 -6.55 -33.01 -56.87
N SER A 446 -7.15 -32.45 -57.93
CA SER A 446 -8.09 -33.17 -58.80
C SER A 446 -7.34 -34.04 -59.81
N GLU A 447 -8.00 -35.09 -60.30
CA GLU A 447 -7.49 -35.91 -61.43
C GLU A 447 -7.25 -35.10 -62.70
#